data_AF-A0A5J4TNU7-F1
#
_entry.id   AF-A0A5J4TNU7-F1
#
_cell.length_a   1.000
_cell.length_b   1.000
_cell.length_c   1.000
_cell.angle_alpha   90.00
_cell.angle_beta   90.00
_cell.angle_gamma   90.00
#
_symmetry.space_group_name_H-M   'P 1'
#
loop_
_entity.id
_entity.type
_entity.pdbx_description
1 polymer ?
#
loop_
_entity_poly.entity_id
_entity_poly.type
_entity_poly.pdbx_seq_one_letter_code
_entity_poly.pdbx_strand_id
1 'polypeptide(L)'
;MFFIFQYPLGGAAIPSLKQHIKRREIYYVDCKVNLCFWTAYSFITMPNSNDKRWKDCSRIAEAKRIFHRVNGVEFRDNYQGFDFVNDIDNFINKEQVNVHMYTYSDSPPRYELLQNYTIDNKEKQFNILFINDGINAHIMYISDVEALIGFRYCNICHRQAFRIKDPNLQVSMRNHMKKCQINSGKIVKKVILEKFAKPFVPHILSNKTYKYLLANNLTHLFKPTQYYITYDIETLEKKVNEKFGDCSQVIATLVPYAIASTVKSVSGIHSFYYDIRTDTFLDKWLEQPFEEAKQVKKDNKYKDETIPQYFEVPVIGFNSAKFDTSLVFKNLKSKDWTISKYLGSTSIAKQIVVKHKQFGIQLRFVDFKIYTTHTRLKDCVRDFGGIYKKGKFPHEFINTNNYMEELNKSDPFPIDAFDNQLRNKKLSEIKYKEYLVKAAKHKTRWDYLQHYNILDTRILIEPID
;
A
#
# COMPACT_ATOMS: atom_id res chain seq x y z
N MET A 1 -47.64 32.28 -6.00
CA MET A 1 -48.53 31.84 -7.10
C MET A 1 -48.02 30.48 -7.53
N PHE A 2 -48.69 29.40 -7.14
CA PHE A 2 -48.30 28.04 -7.52
C PHE A 2 -49.49 27.42 -8.21
N PHE A 3 -49.33 27.16 -9.51
CA PHE A 3 -50.28 26.39 -10.30
C PHE A 3 -49.95 24.91 -10.13
N ILE A 4 -50.97 24.06 -9.98
CA ILE A 4 -50.83 22.61 -9.87
C ILE A 4 -51.59 21.99 -11.03
N PHE A 5 -50.86 21.37 -11.96
CA PHE A 5 -51.46 20.59 -13.04
C PHE A 5 -50.72 19.27 -13.31
N GLN A 6 -51.38 18.50 -14.18
CA GLN A 6 -51.39 17.06 -14.37
C GLN A 6 -50.09 16.50 -14.97
N TYR A 7 -49.57 15.41 -14.41
CA TYR A 7 -48.70 14.50 -15.15
C TYR A 7 -49.56 13.38 -15.74
N PRO A 8 -49.83 13.35 -17.05
CA PRO A 8 -50.38 12.16 -17.65
C PRO A 8 -49.24 11.14 -17.71
N LEU A 9 -49.22 10.17 -16.78
CA LEU A 9 -48.40 8.98 -16.92
C LEU A 9 -48.95 8.03 -18.01
N GLY A 10 -49.56 8.58 -19.05
CA GLY A 10 -49.80 7.92 -20.33
C GLY A 10 -48.49 7.80 -21.10
N GLY A 11 -47.63 6.85 -20.70
CA GLY A 11 -46.56 6.30 -21.55
C GLY A 11 -45.11 6.67 -21.22
N ALA A 12 -44.84 7.80 -20.55
CA ALA A 12 -43.47 8.24 -20.29
C ALA A 12 -43.18 8.45 -18.79
N ALA A 13 -43.21 7.38 -18.00
CA ALA A 13 -42.48 7.41 -16.72
C ALA A 13 -41.01 7.79 -17.01
N ILE A 14 -40.45 8.70 -16.22
CA ILE A 14 -39.02 9.07 -16.28
C ILE A 14 -38.23 7.75 -16.38
N PRO A 15 -37.46 7.52 -17.46
CA PRO A 15 -36.92 6.19 -17.77
C PRO A 15 -36.16 5.53 -16.61
N SER A 16 -35.48 6.34 -15.81
CA SER A 16 -34.78 5.98 -14.57
C SER A 16 -35.73 5.45 -13.49
N LEU A 17 -36.91 6.05 -13.29
CA LEU A 17 -37.89 5.61 -12.28
C LEU A 17 -38.67 4.36 -12.70
N LYS A 18 -38.77 4.05 -14.01
CA LYS A 18 -39.45 2.84 -14.50
C LYS A 18 -38.90 1.56 -13.85
N GLN A 19 -37.59 1.50 -13.58
CA GLN A 19 -36.98 0.34 -12.97
C GLN A 19 -37.41 0.17 -11.51
N HIS A 20 -37.46 1.26 -10.75
CA HIS A 20 -37.89 1.28 -9.34
C HIS A 20 -39.39 0.92 -9.20
N ILE A 21 -40.23 1.35 -10.14
CA ILE A 21 -41.65 0.94 -10.20
C ILE A 21 -41.78 -0.57 -10.44
N LYS A 22 -41.01 -1.13 -11.39
CA LYS A 22 -41.02 -2.58 -11.67
C LYS A 22 -40.56 -3.40 -10.47
N ARG A 23 -39.56 -2.91 -9.73
CA ARG A 23 -39.04 -3.53 -8.50
C ARG A 23 -39.94 -3.33 -7.28
N ARG A 24 -41.03 -2.58 -7.42
CA ARG A 24 -41.97 -2.27 -6.33
C ARG A 24 -41.34 -1.45 -5.18
N GLU A 25 -40.32 -0.66 -5.50
CA GLU A 25 -39.61 0.25 -4.57
C GLU A 25 -40.32 1.61 -4.45
N ILE A 26 -41.06 2.00 -5.51
CA ILE A 26 -41.92 3.17 -5.54
C ILE A 26 -43.29 2.84 -6.14
N TYR A 27 -44.32 3.53 -5.66
CA TYR A 27 -45.70 3.34 -6.09
C TYR A 27 -46.40 4.66 -6.40
N TYR A 28 -47.26 4.63 -7.42
CA TYR A 28 -48.14 5.73 -7.78
C TYR A 28 -49.51 5.20 -8.18
N VAL A 29 -50.51 6.09 -8.14
CA VAL A 29 -51.88 5.85 -8.59
C VAL A 29 -52.19 6.88 -9.67
N ASP A 30 -52.63 6.42 -10.84
CA ASP A 30 -53.05 7.33 -11.89
C ASP A 30 -54.42 7.92 -11.53
N CYS A 31 -54.50 9.24 -11.44
CA CYS A 31 -55.70 9.95 -11.01
C CYS A 31 -55.85 11.26 -11.79
N LYS A 32 -57.07 11.54 -12.25
CA LYS A 32 -57.38 12.75 -13.03
C LYS A 32 -57.49 14.03 -12.19
N VAL A 33 -57.42 13.93 -10.87
CA VAL A 33 -57.51 15.04 -9.91
C VAL A 33 -56.27 15.08 -9.02
N ASN A 34 -55.96 16.23 -8.40
CA ASN A 34 -54.73 16.50 -7.64
C ASN A 34 -54.71 15.80 -6.25
N LEU A 35 -54.84 14.48 -6.24
CA LEU A 35 -54.97 13.63 -5.03
C LEU A 35 -53.70 12.85 -4.69
N CYS A 36 -52.56 13.14 -5.34
CA CYS A 36 -51.34 12.34 -5.29
C CYS A 36 -50.77 12.10 -3.88
N PHE A 37 -50.80 13.10 -3.00
CA PHE A 37 -50.37 12.95 -1.60
C PHE A 37 -51.22 11.91 -0.86
N TRP A 38 -52.55 12.03 -0.96
CA TRP A 38 -53.50 11.16 -0.28
C TRP A 38 -53.49 9.74 -0.86
N THR A 39 -53.34 9.60 -2.18
CA THR A 39 -53.19 8.29 -2.80
C THR A 39 -51.84 7.65 -2.46
N ALA A 40 -50.76 8.41 -2.30
CA ALA A 40 -49.49 7.91 -1.77
C ALA A 40 -49.64 7.41 -0.33
N TYR A 41 -50.35 8.16 0.53
CA TYR A 41 -50.58 7.72 1.91
C TYR A 41 -51.52 6.50 2.01
N SER A 42 -52.39 6.28 1.02
CA SER A 42 -53.22 5.06 0.94
C SER A 42 -52.39 3.77 0.90
N PHE A 43 -51.10 3.81 0.50
CA PHE A 43 -50.24 2.63 0.54
C PHE A 43 -49.84 2.22 1.97
N ILE A 44 -50.00 3.13 2.94
CA ILE A 44 -49.81 2.85 4.36
C ILE A 44 -51.11 2.34 5.00
N THR A 45 -52.25 2.96 4.71
CA THR A 45 -53.54 2.53 5.28
C THR A 45 -54.07 1.25 4.63
N MET A 46 -53.76 1.05 3.33
CA MET A 46 -54.06 -0.15 2.55
C MET A 46 -52.77 -0.72 1.95
N PRO A 47 -51.94 -1.42 2.75
CA PRO A 47 -50.71 -2.02 2.26
C PRO A 47 -51.02 -3.08 1.19
N ASN A 48 -50.13 -3.19 0.20
CA ASN A 48 -50.19 -4.29 -0.77
C ASN A 48 -49.66 -5.57 -0.10
N SER A 49 -50.21 -6.72 -0.48
CA SER A 49 -49.60 -8.02 -0.17
C SER A 49 -48.69 -8.46 -1.32
N ASN A 50 -47.87 -9.50 -1.08
CA ASN A 50 -46.94 -10.04 -2.08
C ASN A 50 -47.63 -10.38 -3.41
N ASP A 51 -48.88 -10.85 -3.34
CA ASP A 51 -49.62 -11.39 -4.48
C ASP A 51 -50.78 -10.49 -4.96
N LYS A 52 -51.09 -9.38 -4.27
CA LYS A 52 -52.26 -8.55 -4.60
C LYS A 52 -52.00 -7.05 -4.43
N ARG A 53 -52.12 -6.31 -5.53
CA ARG A 53 -52.19 -4.84 -5.57
C ARG A 53 -53.65 -4.40 -5.59
N TRP A 54 -54.01 -3.44 -4.75
CA TRP A 54 -55.32 -2.80 -4.79
C TRP A 54 -55.54 -2.06 -6.11
N LYS A 55 -56.76 -2.14 -6.66
CA LYS A 55 -57.14 -1.37 -7.86
C LYS A 55 -57.04 0.12 -7.56
N ASP A 56 -56.63 0.90 -8.56
CA ASP A 56 -56.45 2.35 -8.42
C ASP A 56 -57.75 3.04 -8.00
N CYS A 57 -58.92 2.59 -8.46
CA CYS A 57 -60.22 3.10 -8.00
C CYS A 57 -60.46 2.91 -6.49
N SER A 58 -60.02 1.78 -5.93
CA SER A 58 -60.11 1.52 -4.48
C SER A 58 -59.18 2.45 -3.70
N ARG A 59 -57.98 2.72 -4.23
CA ARG A 59 -57.02 3.65 -3.62
C ARG A 59 -57.52 5.09 -3.67
N ILE A 60 -58.15 5.49 -4.76
CA ILE A 60 -58.77 6.83 -4.89
C ILE A 60 -59.91 6.99 -3.89
N ALA A 61 -60.76 5.97 -3.73
CA ALA A 61 -61.83 5.98 -2.74
C ALA A 61 -61.28 6.12 -1.31
N GLU A 62 -60.24 5.38 -0.97
CA GLU A 62 -59.58 5.50 0.33
C GLU A 62 -58.92 6.87 0.51
N ALA A 63 -58.23 7.39 -0.50
CA ALA A 63 -57.62 8.71 -0.45
C ALA A 63 -58.65 9.82 -0.15
N LYS A 64 -59.86 9.74 -0.75
CA LYS A 64 -60.97 10.66 -0.43
C LYS A 64 -61.47 10.51 1.01
N ARG A 65 -61.51 9.28 1.55
CA ARG A 65 -61.87 9.05 2.97
C ARG A 65 -60.84 9.62 3.93
N ILE A 66 -59.54 9.44 3.63
CA ILE A 66 -58.46 10.01 4.43
C ILE A 66 -58.52 11.54 4.39
N PHE A 67 -58.71 12.12 3.20
CA PHE A 67 -58.89 13.57 3.04
C PHE A 67 -60.02 14.09 3.94
N HIS A 68 -61.20 13.45 3.90
CA HIS A 68 -62.33 13.81 4.75
C HIS A 68 -61.99 13.67 6.25
N ARG A 69 -61.33 12.57 6.64
CA ARG A 69 -60.92 12.33 8.03
C ARG A 69 -59.95 13.41 8.56
N VAL A 70 -58.99 13.83 7.75
CA VAL A 70 -57.96 14.80 8.16
C VAL A 70 -58.45 16.24 8.08
N ASN A 71 -59.25 16.59 7.07
CA ASN A 71 -59.66 17.98 6.83
C ASN A 71 -61.09 18.29 7.30
N GLY A 72 -61.90 17.28 7.62
CA GLY A 72 -63.29 17.44 8.06
C GLY A 72 -64.25 17.90 6.97
N VAL A 73 -63.84 17.87 5.70
CA VAL A 73 -64.62 18.35 4.55
C VAL A 73 -64.66 17.30 3.44
N GLU A 74 -65.77 17.29 2.69
CA GLU A 74 -65.92 16.42 1.52
C GLU A 74 -64.98 16.84 0.39
N PHE A 75 -64.46 15.84 -0.33
CA PHE A 75 -63.55 16.09 -1.45
C PHE A 75 -64.31 16.70 -2.64
N ARG A 76 -63.73 17.75 -3.24
CA ARG A 76 -64.23 18.39 -4.47
C ARG A 76 -63.21 18.27 -5.59
N ASP A 77 -63.68 18.07 -6.81
CA ASP A 77 -62.79 17.83 -7.97
C ASP A 77 -61.89 19.02 -8.32
N ASN A 78 -62.19 20.22 -7.83
CA ASN A 78 -61.36 21.42 -7.98
C ASN A 78 -60.29 21.58 -6.88
N TYR A 79 -60.05 20.54 -6.06
CA TYR A 79 -58.98 20.54 -5.06
C TYR A 79 -57.63 20.83 -5.70
N GLN A 80 -56.94 21.85 -5.19
CA GLN A 80 -55.70 22.32 -5.79
C GLN A 80 -54.55 21.35 -5.54
N GLY A 81 -54.55 20.63 -4.43
CA GLY A 81 -53.47 19.72 -4.03
C GLY A 81 -53.12 19.90 -2.55
N PHE A 82 -52.22 19.06 -2.05
CA PHE A 82 -51.78 19.13 -0.66
C PHE A 82 -50.81 20.29 -0.44
N ASP A 83 -51.10 21.17 0.53
CA ASP A 83 -50.24 22.29 0.87
C ASP A 83 -49.32 21.90 2.03
N PHE A 84 -48.05 21.61 1.73
CA PHE A 84 -47.07 21.24 2.76
C PHE A 84 -46.78 22.35 3.78
N VAL A 85 -47.05 23.61 3.48
CA VAL A 85 -46.79 24.71 4.43
C VAL A 85 -47.91 24.79 5.46
N ASN A 86 -49.16 24.66 5.01
CA ASN A 86 -50.33 24.88 5.86
C ASN A 86 -50.95 23.59 6.41
N ASP A 87 -50.86 22.47 5.68
CA ASP A 87 -51.62 21.25 6.00
C ASP A 87 -50.77 20.18 6.72
N ILE A 88 -49.43 20.22 6.60
CA ILE A 88 -48.56 19.11 7.03
C ILE A 88 -48.64 18.85 8.53
N ASP A 89 -48.65 19.92 9.34
CA ASP A 89 -48.67 19.81 10.80
C ASP A 89 -49.99 19.19 11.28
N ASN A 90 -51.12 19.58 10.68
CA ASN A 90 -52.41 18.96 10.97
C ASN A 90 -52.41 17.47 10.56
N PHE A 91 -51.86 17.15 9.39
CA PHE A 91 -51.78 15.79 8.90
C PHE A 91 -50.94 14.88 9.81
N ILE A 92 -49.69 15.26 10.11
CA ILE A 92 -48.80 14.44 10.94
C ILE A 92 -49.41 14.23 12.32
N ASN A 93 -50.03 15.26 12.92
CA ASN A 93 -50.63 15.17 14.25
C ASN A 93 -51.86 14.26 14.28
N LYS A 94 -52.74 14.34 13.27
CA LYS A 94 -53.93 13.46 13.21
C LYS A 94 -53.57 12.02 12.88
N GLU A 95 -52.66 11.81 11.95
CA GLU A 95 -52.30 10.47 11.45
C GLU A 95 -51.16 9.81 12.24
N GLN A 96 -50.54 10.56 13.17
CA GLN A 96 -49.46 10.11 14.04
C GLN A 96 -48.33 9.45 13.23
N VAL A 97 -47.89 10.11 12.16
CA VAL A 97 -46.93 9.60 11.17
C VAL A 97 -45.85 10.63 10.84
N ASN A 98 -44.60 10.19 10.75
CA ASN A 98 -43.48 11.01 10.30
C ASN A 98 -43.42 11.01 8.77
N VAL A 99 -43.29 12.18 8.15
CA VAL A 99 -43.21 12.30 6.68
C VAL A 99 -41.79 12.66 6.28
N HIS A 100 -41.20 11.85 5.40
CA HIS A 100 -39.87 12.05 4.85
C HIS A 100 -39.97 12.33 3.34
N MET A 101 -39.63 13.54 2.93
CA MET A 101 -39.74 13.99 1.55
C MET A 101 -38.40 13.88 0.83
N TYR A 102 -38.36 13.07 -0.21
CA TYR A 102 -37.21 12.89 -1.08
C TYR A 102 -37.46 13.57 -2.43
N THR A 103 -36.43 14.13 -3.05
CA THR A 103 -36.45 14.65 -4.42
C THR A 103 -35.61 13.79 -5.34
N TYR A 104 -35.87 13.91 -6.65
CA TYR A 104 -35.19 13.18 -7.70
C TYR A 104 -34.51 14.12 -8.70
N SER A 105 -33.26 13.85 -9.07
CA SER A 105 -32.54 14.49 -10.18
C SER A 105 -32.11 13.44 -11.20
N ASP A 106 -32.28 13.70 -12.50
CA ASP A 106 -32.12 12.68 -13.57
C ASP A 106 -30.71 12.62 -14.19
N SER A 107 -29.80 13.53 -13.83
CA SER A 107 -28.48 13.64 -14.51
C SER A 107 -27.35 14.10 -13.58
N PRO A 108 -26.70 13.16 -12.86
CA PRO A 108 -27.01 11.73 -12.77
C PRO A 108 -28.21 11.44 -11.84
N PRO A 109 -28.84 10.24 -11.91
CA PRO A 109 -29.87 9.80 -10.98
C PRO A 109 -29.43 9.99 -9.51
N ARG A 110 -30.06 10.93 -8.81
CA ARG A 110 -29.79 11.23 -7.41
C ARG A 110 -31.08 11.38 -6.64
N TYR A 111 -31.11 10.79 -5.45
CA TYR A 111 -32.16 10.93 -4.47
C TYR A 111 -31.63 11.73 -3.30
N GLU A 112 -32.30 12.82 -2.95
CA GLU A 112 -31.91 13.69 -1.85
C GLU A 112 -33.08 13.81 -0.88
N LEU A 113 -32.80 13.67 0.42
CA LEU A 113 -33.80 13.95 1.45
C LEU A 113 -33.91 15.47 1.57
N LEU A 114 -35.03 16.02 1.11
CA LEU A 114 -35.27 17.45 1.09
C LEU A 114 -35.73 17.95 2.46
N GLN A 115 -36.73 17.29 3.05
CA GLN A 115 -37.37 17.76 4.28
C GLN A 115 -37.95 16.61 5.10
N ASN A 116 -37.92 16.77 6.43
CA ASN A 116 -38.49 15.85 7.39
C ASN A 116 -39.56 16.58 8.22
N TYR A 117 -40.72 15.97 8.34
CA TYR A 117 -41.79 16.40 9.23
C TYR A 117 -42.01 15.29 10.26
N THR A 118 -41.64 15.55 11.52
CA THR A 118 -41.54 14.53 12.55
C THR A 118 -42.33 14.91 13.79
N ILE A 119 -42.93 13.91 14.44
CA ILE A 119 -43.50 13.99 15.78
C ILE A 119 -42.64 13.11 16.69
N ASP A 120 -42.28 13.67 17.86
CA ASP A 120 -41.48 12.95 18.85
C ASP A 120 -42.11 11.61 19.23
N ASN A 121 -41.27 10.58 19.36
CA ASN A 121 -41.63 9.24 19.82
C ASN A 121 -42.59 8.43 18.91
N LYS A 122 -42.58 8.64 17.59
CA LYS A 122 -43.35 7.83 16.63
C LYS A 122 -42.46 7.07 15.65
N GLU A 123 -42.75 5.78 15.49
CA GLU A 123 -42.01 4.89 14.57
C GLU A 123 -42.62 4.83 13.16
N LYS A 124 -43.89 5.21 13.00
CA LYS A 124 -44.59 5.12 11.71
C LYS A 124 -44.01 6.15 10.74
N GLN A 125 -43.52 5.68 9.58
CA GLN A 125 -42.90 6.52 8.55
C GLN A 125 -43.72 6.52 7.26
N PHE A 126 -43.83 7.70 6.66
CA PHE A 126 -44.38 7.94 5.34
C PHE A 126 -43.32 8.58 4.45
N ASN A 127 -42.63 7.74 3.68
CA ASN A 127 -41.59 8.16 2.77
C ASN A 127 -42.21 8.50 1.41
N ILE A 128 -42.00 9.73 0.95
CA ILE A 128 -42.55 10.23 -0.32
C ILE A 128 -41.46 10.69 -1.27
N LEU A 129 -41.64 10.43 -2.55
CA LEU A 129 -40.82 10.99 -3.63
C LEU A 129 -41.58 12.14 -4.26
N PHE A 130 -41.08 13.35 -4.09
CA PHE A 130 -41.59 14.58 -4.68
C PHE A 130 -40.83 14.87 -5.99
N ILE A 131 -41.57 14.96 -7.08
CA ILE A 131 -41.05 15.26 -8.41
C ILE A 131 -41.67 16.58 -8.85
N ASN A 132 -40.83 17.53 -9.21
CA ASN A 132 -41.25 18.83 -9.73
C ASN A 132 -40.39 19.17 -10.96
N ASP A 133 -41.03 19.37 -12.11
CA ASP A 133 -40.36 19.74 -13.37
C ASP A 133 -40.46 21.26 -13.67
N GLY A 134 -40.94 22.05 -12.71
CA GLY A 134 -41.17 23.49 -12.83
C GLY A 134 -42.57 23.85 -13.34
N ILE A 135 -43.31 22.89 -13.91
CA ILE A 135 -44.67 23.07 -14.44
C ILE A 135 -45.67 22.21 -13.66
N ASN A 136 -45.29 20.98 -13.33
CA ASN A 136 -46.11 19.99 -12.66
C ASN A 136 -45.38 19.42 -11.44
N ALA A 137 -46.15 19.10 -10.39
CA ALA A 137 -45.65 18.41 -9.21
C ALA A 137 -46.38 17.07 -9.01
N HIS A 138 -45.65 16.02 -8.70
CA HIS A 138 -46.21 14.70 -8.41
C HIS A 138 -45.56 14.06 -7.18
N ILE A 139 -46.35 13.28 -6.45
CA ILE A 139 -45.93 12.61 -5.23
C ILE A 139 -46.14 11.11 -5.42
N MET A 140 -45.06 10.35 -5.21
CA MET A 140 -45.08 8.89 -5.19
C MET A 140 -44.77 8.38 -3.80
N TYR A 141 -45.28 7.20 -3.45
CA TYR A 141 -44.93 6.53 -2.20
C TYR A 141 -43.64 5.72 -2.37
N ILE A 142 -42.72 5.81 -1.42
CA ILE A 142 -41.50 5.00 -1.36
C ILE A 142 -41.71 3.88 -0.33
N SER A 143 -41.72 2.64 -0.79
CA SER A 143 -41.87 1.47 0.09
C SER A 143 -40.57 1.01 0.71
N ASP A 144 -39.46 1.16 -0.03
CA ASP A 144 -38.13 0.76 0.42
C ASP A 144 -37.12 1.87 0.08
N VAL A 145 -36.87 2.73 1.06
CA VAL A 145 -35.91 3.84 0.95
C VAL A 145 -34.50 3.32 0.70
N GLU A 146 -34.10 2.22 1.35
CA GLU A 146 -32.76 1.66 1.23
C GLU A 146 -32.52 1.15 -0.19
N ALA A 147 -33.48 0.41 -0.76
CA ALA A 147 -33.42 -0.08 -2.14
C ALA A 147 -33.39 1.07 -3.16
N LEU A 148 -34.16 2.14 -2.91
CA LEU A 148 -34.19 3.33 -3.77
C LEU A 148 -32.83 4.03 -3.82
N ILE A 149 -32.20 4.28 -2.66
CA ILE A 149 -30.93 5.02 -2.57
C ILE A 149 -29.69 4.12 -2.77
N GLY A 150 -29.84 2.80 -2.63
CA GLY A 150 -28.75 1.83 -2.71
C GLY A 150 -27.85 1.77 -1.47
N PHE A 151 -28.26 2.41 -0.37
CA PHE A 151 -27.52 2.51 0.88
C PHE A 151 -28.40 2.10 2.07
N ARG A 152 -27.78 1.41 3.01
CA ARG A 152 -28.31 1.11 4.35
C ARG A 152 -27.60 1.99 5.37
N TYR A 153 -28.35 2.65 6.24
CA TYR A 153 -27.77 3.48 7.30
C TYR A 153 -27.66 2.70 8.62
N CYS A 154 -26.67 3.06 9.44
CA CYS A 154 -26.61 2.54 10.80
C CYS A 154 -27.80 3.06 11.62
N ASN A 155 -28.57 2.14 12.22
CA ASN A 155 -29.71 2.42 13.10
C ASN A 155 -29.35 3.00 14.47
N ILE A 156 -28.06 3.12 14.82
CA ILE A 156 -27.60 3.69 16.09
C ILE A 156 -27.17 5.16 15.90
N CYS A 157 -26.35 5.45 14.88
CA CYS A 157 -25.86 6.81 14.66
C CYS A 157 -26.60 7.58 13.56
N HIS A 158 -27.38 6.89 12.72
CA HIS A 158 -28.07 7.44 11.54
C HIS A 158 -27.19 8.28 10.59
N ARG A 159 -25.87 8.12 10.66
CA ARG A 159 -24.88 8.91 9.89
C ARG A 159 -23.98 8.06 9.00
N GLN A 160 -23.63 6.86 9.43
CA GLN A 160 -22.82 5.94 8.62
C GLN A 160 -23.70 5.22 7.60
N ALA A 161 -23.40 5.42 6.31
CA ALA A 161 -24.02 4.70 5.20
C ALA A 161 -23.16 3.50 4.78
N PHE A 162 -23.82 2.44 4.30
CA PHE A 162 -23.21 1.25 3.72
C PHE A 162 -23.87 0.93 2.38
N ARG A 163 -23.09 0.61 1.35
CA ARG A 163 -23.65 0.23 0.04
C ARG A 163 -24.29 -1.15 0.14
N ILE A 164 -25.54 -1.29 -0.32
CA ILE A 164 -26.27 -2.57 -0.26
C ILE A 164 -25.60 -3.63 -1.12
N LYS A 165 -24.94 -3.23 -2.22
CA LYS A 165 -24.21 -4.13 -3.13
C LYS A 165 -22.81 -4.55 -2.64
N ASP A 166 -22.37 -4.10 -1.47
CA ASP A 166 -21.06 -4.49 -0.93
C ASP A 166 -21.09 -5.97 -0.49
N PRO A 167 -20.23 -6.85 -1.05
CA PRO A 167 -20.19 -8.26 -0.64
C PRO A 167 -19.85 -8.44 0.84
N ASN A 168 -19.16 -7.46 1.45
CA ASN A 168 -18.77 -7.45 2.85
C ASN A 168 -19.73 -6.65 3.75
N LEU A 169 -20.90 -6.23 3.25
CA LEU A 169 -21.87 -5.38 3.96
C LEU A 169 -22.11 -5.85 5.40
N GLN A 170 -22.39 -7.15 5.59
CA GLN A 170 -22.69 -7.74 6.90
C GLN A 170 -21.53 -7.58 7.89
N VAL A 171 -20.29 -7.80 7.44
CA VAL A 171 -19.08 -7.69 8.27
C VAL A 171 -18.81 -6.23 8.60
N SER A 172 -18.88 -5.35 7.60
CA SER A 172 -18.66 -3.91 7.74
C SER A 172 -19.67 -3.28 8.70
N MET A 173 -20.95 -3.62 8.56
CA MET A 173 -22.02 -3.15 9.45
C MET A 173 -21.82 -3.65 10.88
N ARG A 174 -21.57 -4.96 11.07
CA ARG A 174 -21.36 -5.53 12.41
C ARG A 174 -20.17 -4.86 13.12
N ASN A 175 -19.06 -4.66 12.40
CA ASN A 175 -17.86 -4.02 12.95
C ASN A 175 -18.10 -2.56 13.32
N HIS A 176 -18.87 -1.84 12.50
CA HIS A 176 -19.29 -0.49 12.83
C HIS A 176 -20.24 -0.48 14.03
N MET A 177 -21.32 -1.28 14.04
CA MET A 177 -22.32 -1.30 15.11
C MET A 177 -21.70 -1.58 16.47
N LYS A 178 -20.76 -2.54 16.57
CA LYS A 178 -20.00 -2.79 17.82
C LYS A 178 -19.30 -1.54 18.33
N LYS A 179 -18.60 -0.81 17.43
CA LYS A 179 -17.91 0.44 17.79
C LYS A 179 -18.89 1.58 18.07
N CYS A 180 -19.99 1.64 17.34
CA CYS A 180 -21.01 2.67 17.44
C CYS A 180 -21.75 2.58 18.77
N GLN A 181 -22.06 1.36 19.20
CA GLN A 181 -22.71 1.08 20.48
C GLN A 181 -21.81 1.44 21.68
N ILE A 182 -20.51 1.11 21.61
CA ILE A 182 -19.53 1.53 22.63
C ILE A 182 -19.48 3.06 22.75
N ASN A 183 -19.61 3.78 21.64
CA ASN A 183 -19.55 5.24 21.62
C ASN A 183 -20.92 5.92 21.76
N SER A 184 -21.99 5.18 22.11
CA SER A 184 -23.36 5.69 22.22
C SER A 184 -23.81 6.50 21.00
N GLY A 185 -23.47 6.05 19.79
CA GLY A 185 -23.80 6.72 18.54
C GLY A 185 -22.96 7.97 18.22
N LYS A 186 -22.04 8.39 19.10
CA LYS A 186 -21.19 9.56 18.87
C LYS A 186 -20.05 9.25 17.89
N ILE A 187 -19.83 10.17 16.95
CA ILE A 187 -18.70 10.08 16.02
C ILE A 187 -17.41 10.42 16.76
N VAL A 188 -16.51 9.44 16.88
CA VAL A 188 -15.14 9.66 17.35
C VAL A 188 -14.34 10.29 16.20
N LYS A 189 -14.21 11.61 16.21
CA LYS A 189 -13.29 12.31 15.31
C LYS A 189 -11.86 11.96 15.73
N LYS A 190 -11.13 11.25 14.86
CA LYS A 190 -9.71 11.02 15.04
C LYS A 190 -8.94 12.09 14.29
N VAL A 191 -8.01 12.76 14.97
CA VAL A 191 -7.02 13.60 14.30
C VAL A 191 -6.10 12.68 13.52
N ILE A 192 -6.20 12.71 12.20
CA ILE A 192 -5.22 12.08 11.31
C ILE A 192 -4.18 13.16 11.04
N LEU A 193 -3.04 13.08 11.72
CA LEU A 193 -1.91 13.94 11.40
C LEU A 193 -1.47 13.64 9.97
N GLU A 194 -1.17 14.70 9.21
CA GLU A 194 -0.63 14.59 7.87
C GLU A 194 0.64 13.72 7.90
N LYS A 195 0.71 12.72 7.02
CA LYS A 195 1.87 11.83 6.94
C LYS A 195 2.99 12.57 6.22
N PHE A 196 3.78 13.35 6.96
CA PHE A 196 5.02 13.92 6.43
C PHE A 196 5.99 12.79 6.05
N ALA A 197 6.65 12.95 4.91
CA ALA A 197 7.75 12.07 4.52
C ALA A 197 8.86 12.21 5.57
N LYS A 198 9.04 11.20 6.41
CA LYS A 198 10.15 11.18 7.36
C LYS A 198 11.46 11.10 6.58
N PRO A 199 12.50 11.88 6.95
CA PRO A 199 13.82 11.69 6.38
C PRO A 199 14.24 10.23 6.58
N PHE A 200 14.91 9.64 5.58
CA PHE A 200 15.34 8.24 5.61
C PHE A 200 16.52 8.09 6.58
N VAL A 201 16.21 8.02 7.87
CA VAL A 201 17.20 7.88 8.96
C VAL A 201 16.85 6.67 9.82
N PRO A 202 16.81 5.45 9.22
CA PRO A 202 16.36 4.25 9.93
C PRO A 202 17.22 3.94 11.16
N HIS A 203 18.50 4.33 11.16
CA HIS A 203 19.40 4.14 12.29
C HIS A 203 19.05 5.01 13.52
N ILE A 204 18.25 6.06 13.36
CA ILE A 204 17.68 6.86 14.45
C ILE A 204 16.23 6.42 14.72
N LEU A 205 15.40 6.38 13.68
CA LEU A 205 13.95 6.21 13.81
C LEU A 205 13.50 4.77 14.10
N SER A 206 14.33 3.77 13.77
CA SER A 206 14.03 2.35 13.99
C SER A 206 14.95 1.68 15.02
N ASN A 207 15.88 2.43 15.62
CA ASN A 207 16.81 1.88 16.60
C ASN A 207 16.18 1.87 18.00
N LYS A 208 15.88 0.67 18.51
CA LYS A 208 15.24 0.49 19.81
C LYS A 208 16.11 1.00 20.96
N THR A 209 17.43 0.86 20.84
CA THR A 209 18.40 1.35 21.83
C THR A 209 18.39 2.87 21.85
N TYR A 210 18.48 3.53 20.69
CA TYR A 210 18.40 4.99 20.61
C TYR A 210 17.06 5.50 21.17
N LYS A 211 15.95 4.87 20.81
CA LYS A 211 14.61 5.23 21.32
C LYS A 211 14.51 5.09 22.84
N TYR A 212 15.08 4.03 23.41
CA TYR A 212 15.12 3.82 24.86
C TYR A 212 15.97 4.90 25.55
N LEU A 213 17.18 5.15 25.04
CA LEU A 213 18.07 6.16 25.61
C LEU A 213 17.45 7.55 25.53
N LEU A 214 16.80 7.89 24.41
CA LEU A 214 16.07 9.14 24.24
C LEU A 214 14.91 9.28 25.25
N ALA A 215 14.11 8.23 25.43
CA ALA A 215 12.98 8.25 26.36
C ALA A 215 13.39 8.42 27.83
N ASN A 216 14.62 8.07 28.18
CA ASN A 216 15.16 8.15 29.55
C ASN A 216 16.16 9.30 29.75
N ASN A 217 16.30 10.22 28.78
CA ASN A 217 17.30 11.30 28.80
C ASN A 217 18.77 10.81 28.91
N LEU A 218 19.06 9.63 28.39
CA LEU A 218 20.37 8.98 28.40
C LEU A 218 21.05 8.99 27.02
N THR A 219 20.71 9.94 26.14
CA THR A 219 21.25 10.01 24.76
C THR A 219 22.77 10.16 24.71
N HIS A 220 23.38 10.75 25.73
CA HIS A 220 24.84 10.86 25.87
C HIS A 220 25.55 9.50 25.98
N LEU A 221 24.82 8.43 26.33
CA LEU A 221 25.35 7.06 26.36
C LEU A 221 25.31 6.37 24.99
N PHE A 222 24.62 6.95 23.99
CA PHE A 222 24.48 6.30 22.69
C PHE A 222 25.83 6.18 21.97
N LYS A 223 26.15 4.96 21.56
CA LYS A 223 27.35 4.61 20.80
C LYS A 223 26.96 4.14 19.39
N PRO A 224 27.62 4.65 18.33
CA PRO A 224 27.43 4.13 16.99
C PRO A 224 27.96 2.69 16.89
N THR A 225 27.45 1.95 15.91
CA THR A 225 27.96 0.60 15.59
C THR A 225 29.38 0.72 15.04
N GLN A 226 30.35 0.07 15.68
CA GLN A 226 31.78 0.18 15.33
C GLN A 226 32.29 -1.00 14.49
N TYR A 227 31.62 -2.15 14.60
CA TYR A 227 32.05 -3.42 14.01
C TYR A 227 30.98 -3.94 13.05
N TYR A 228 31.42 -4.44 11.90
CA TYR A 228 30.57 -4.78 10.76
C TYR A 228 31.30 -5.71 9.79
N ILE A 229 30.57 -6.19 8.79
CA ILE A 229 31.11 -7.01 7.70
C ILE A 229 30.93 -6.21 6.41
N THR A 230 31.95 -6.13 5.56
CA THR A 230 31.85 -5.61 4.20
C THR A 230 31.87 -6.77 3.20
N TYR A 231 31.22 -6.62 2.05
CA TYR A 231 31.23 -7.65 1.01
C TYR A 231 31.17 -7.06 -0.39
N ASP A 232 31.64 -7.84 -1.36
CA ASP A 232 31.59 -7.53 -2.79
C ASP A 232 31.48 -8.81 -3.61
N ILE A 233 30.73 -8.75 -4.72
CA ILE A 233 30.43 -9.90 -5.59
C ILE A 233 30.91 -9.60 -7.00
N GLU A 234 31.71 -10.51 -7.54
CA GLU A 234 32.10 -10.48 -8.94
C GLU A 234 31.16 -11.35 -9.78
N THR A 235 30.77 -10.82 -10.94
CA THR A 235 29.77 -11.43 -11.82
C THR A 235 30.24 -11.49 -13.26
N LEU A 236 29.77 -12.51 -13.98
CA LEU A 236 29.92 -12.67 -15.41
C LEU A 236 28.63 -12.30 -16.10
N GLU A 237 28.72 -11.60 -17.23
CA GLU A 237 27.56 -11.33 -18.08
C GLU A 237 27.30 -12.53 -19.00
N LYS A 238 26.17 -13.21 -18.77
CA LYS A 238 25.66 -14.25 -19.67
C LYS A 238 24.61 -13.64 -20.60
N LYS A 239 24.90 -13.54 -21.89
CA LYS A 239 23.95 -13.08 -22.90
C LYS A 239 22.87 -14.13 -23.13
N VAL A 240 21.61 -13.74 -23.06
CA VAL A 240 20.44 -14.64 -23.11
C VAL A 240 19.46 -14.23 -24.22
N ASN A 241 19.26 -12.94 -24.44
CA ASN A 241 18.39 -12.39 -25.50
C ASN A 241 16.96 -12.98 -25.55
N GLU A 242 16.39 -13.34 -24.40
CA GLU A 242 15.05 -13.94 -24.28
C GLU A 242 13.94 -12.88 -24.29
N LYS A 243 12.87 -13.09 -25.07
CA LYS A 243 11.68 -12.22 -25.07
C LYS A 243 10.60 -12.75 -24.14
N PHE A 244 9.96 -11.84 -23.42
CA PHE A 244 8.83 -12.11 -22.53
C PHE A 244 7.61 -11.28 -22.97
N GLY A 245 6.77 -11.87 -23.81
CA GLY A 245 5.67 -11.18 -24.47
C GLY A 245 6.16 -10.15 -25.51
N ASP A 246 5.27 -9.25 -25.91
CA ASP A 246 5.52 -8.33 -27.03
C ASP A 246 6.41 -7.13 -26.65
N CYS A 247 6.51 -6.81 -25.36
CA CYS A 247 7.12 -5.56 -24.89
C CYS A 247 8.34 -5.74 -23.96
N SER A 248 8.77 -6.97 -23.65
CA SER A 248 9.90 -7.20 -22.73
C SER A 248 10.94 -8.14 -23.31
N GLN A 249 12.22 -7.81 -23.13
CA GLN A 249 13.34 -8.66 -23.51
C GLN A 249 14.44 -8.62 -22.45
N VAL A 250 14.93 -9.78 -22.05
CA VAL A 250 16.10 -9.96 -21.20
C VAL A 250 17.32 -10.16 -22.10
N ILE A 251 18.18 -9.15 -22.17
CA ILE A 251 19.37 -9.18 -23.03
C ILE A 251 20.45 -10.07 -22.38
N ALA A 252 20.68 -9.91 -21.08
CA ALA A 252 21.68 -10.67 -20.35
C ALA A 252 21.27 -10.92 -18.90
N THR A 253 21.92 -11.91 -18.30
CA THR A 253 21.80 -12.30 -16.89
C THR A 253 23.19 -12.28 -16.25
N LEU A 254 23.27 -11.78 -15.02
CA LEU A 254 24.52 -11.77 -14.26
C LEU A 254 24.66 -13.09 -13.48
N VAL A 255 25.80 -13.75 -13.66
CA VAL A 255 26.15 -15.00 -12.98
C VAL A 255 27.27 -14.71 -11.99
N PRO A 256 27.04 -14.80 -10.68
CA PRO A 256 28.10 -14.62 -9.69
C PRO A 256 29.15 -15.74 -9.83
N TYR A 257 30.43 -15.39 -9.74
CA TYR A 257 31.52 -16.37 -9.84
C TYR A 257 32.57 -16.23 -8.73
N ALA A 258 32.60 -15.10 -8.01
CA ALA A 258 33.42 -14.92 -6.83
C ALA A 258 32.77 -13.95 -5.85
N ILE A 259 33.06 -14.12 -4.57
CA ILE A 259 32.57 -13.26 -3.49
C ILE A 259 33.66 -13.12 -2.43
N ALA A 260 33.91 -11.89 -2.00
CA ALA A 260 34.80 -11.60 -0.89
C ALA A 260 34.03 -10.92 0.24
N SER A 261 34.53 -11.07 1.45
CA SER A 261 34.06 -10.30 2.59
C SER A 261 35.19 -9.97 3.53
N THR A 262 35.08 -8.84 4.21
CA THR A 262 36.00 -8.45 5.26
C THR A 262 35.22 -8.17 6.54
N VAL A 263 35.66 -8.78 7.63
CA VAL A 263 35.11 -8.60 8.96
C VAL A 263 35.97 -7.60 9.70
N LYS A 264 35.32 -6.60 10.29
CA LYS A 264 35.94 -5.71 11.27
C LYS A 264 35.37 -6.04 12.65
N SER A 265 36.24 -6.46 13.56
CA SER A 265 35.90 -6.83 14.94
C SER A 265 36.86 -6.16 15.93
N VAL A 266 36.66 -6.39 17.24
CA VAL A 266 37.62 -5.93 18.27
C VAL A 266 38.98 -6.63 18.11
N SER A 267 38.99 -7.89 17.66
CA SER A 267 40.21 -8.68 17.48
C SER A 267 41.02 -8.29 16.24
N GLY A 268 40.47 -7.46 15.36
CA GLY A 268 41.17 -6.95 14.17
C GLY A 268 40.33 -7.04 12.90
N ILE A 269 41.03 -7.05 11.77
CA ILE A 269 40.44 -7.11 10.43
C ILE A 269 40.91 -8.37 9.74
N HIS A 270 39.98 -9.25 9.37
CA HIS A 270 40.26 -10.43 8.55
C HIS A 270 39.29 -10.53 7.39
N SER A 271 39.67 -11.27 6.36
CA SER A 271 38.89 -11.40 5.12
C SER A 271 38.75 -12.86 4.74
N PHE A 272 37.64 -13.20 4.10
CA PHE A 272 37.39 -14.52 3.54
C PHE A 272 36.83 -14.41 2.12
N TYR A 273 36.97 -15.49 1.36
CA TYR A 273 36.72 -15.52 -0.07
C TYR A 273 36.18 -16.87 -0.49
N TYR A 274 35.22 -16.86 -1.40
CA TYR A 274 34.67 -18.03 -2.05
C TYR A 274 34.50 -17.76 -3.54
N ASP A 275 34.65 -18.79 -4.36
CA ASP A 275 34.48 -18.71 -5.81
C ASP A 275 33.79 -19.96 -6.36
N ILE A 276 33.46 -19.89 -7.65
CA ILE A 276 32.75 -20.91 -8.41
C ILE A 276 33.44 -22.29 -8.44
N ARG A 277 34.72 -22.40 -8.08
CA ARG A 277 35.42 -23.70 -7.94
C ARG A 277 34.96 -24.45 -6.68
N THR A 278 34.29 -23.75 -5.76
CA THR A 278 33.66 -24.36 -4.58
C THR A 278 32.20 -24.68 -4.89
N ASP A 279 31.81 -25.94 -4.75
CA ASP A 279 30.39 -26.30 -4.87
C ASP A 279 29.55 -25.50 -3.86
N THR A 280 28.41 -24.98 -4.33
CA THR A 280 27.48 -24.13 -3.57
C THR A 280 28.16 -22.95 -2.86
N PHE A 281 29.17 -22.34 -3.48
CA PHE A 281 30.01 -21.30 -2.87
C PHE A 281 29.24 -20.13 -2.25
N LEU A 282 28.09 -19.73 -2.80
CA LEU A 282 27.27 -18.65 -2.23
C LEU A 282 26.54 -19.08 -0.95
N ASP A 283 26.12 -20.34 -0.86
CA ASP A 283 25.49 -20.88 0.34
C ASP A 283 26.54 -21.01 1.46
N LYS A 284 27.71 -21.59 1.14
CA LYS A 284 28.86 -21.65 2.06
C LYS A 284 29.33 -20.27 2.47
N TRP A 285 29.38 -19.33 1.53
CA TRP A 285 29.66 -17.94 1.85
C TRP A 285 28.63 -17.42 2.83
N LEU A 286 27.32 -17.63 2.62
CA LEU A 286 26.27 -17.05 3.46
C LEU A 286 26.26 -17.60 4.90
N GLU A 287 26.70 -18.85 5.10
CA GLU A 287 26.92 -19.43 6.43
C GLU A 287 28.00 -18.67 7.21
N GLN A 288 29.09 -18.25 6.56
CA GLN A 288 30.22 -17.60 7.21
C GLN A 288 29.87 -16.26 7.89
N PRO A 289 29.20 -15.27 7.26
CA PRO A 289 28.72 -14.06 7.93
C PRO A 289 27.85 -14.33 9.15
N PHE A 290 27.07 -15.41 9.20
CA PHE A 290 26.29 -15.74 10.40
C PHE A 290 27.19 -16.19 11.56
N GLU A 291 28.25 -16.95 11.28
CA GLU A 291 29.24 -17.32 12.28
C GLU A 291 30.02 -16.10 12.77
N GLU A 292 30.53 -15.28 11.84
CA GLU A 292 31.26 -14.04 12.16
C GLU A 292 30.39 -13.04 12.92
N ALA A 293 29.09 -12.98 12.59
CA ALA A 293 28.14 -12.12 13.27
C ALA A 293 27.95 -12.47 14.75
N LYS A 294 28.28 -13.69 15.21
CA LYS A 294 28.29 -14.01 16.65
C LYS A 294 29.28 -13.12 17.39
N GLN A 295 30.49 -13.00 16.86
CA GLN A 295 31.55 -12.18 17.44
C GLN A 295 31.28 -10.69 17.24
N VAL A 296 30.91 -10.26 16.02
CA VAL A 296 30.61 -8.84 15.73
C VAL A 296 29.45 -8.31 16.60
N LYS A 297 28.44 -9.16 16.87
CA LYS A 297 27.35 -8.84 17.79
C LYS A 297 27.85 -8.66 19.23
N LYS A 298 28.73 -9.53 19.70
CA LYS A 298 29.34 -9.44 21.04
C LYS A 298 30.18 -8.16 21.17
N ASP A 299 30.95 -7.83 20.14
CA ASP A 299 31.84 -6.68 20.10
C ASP A 299 31.10 -5.34 20.11
N ASN A 300 29.91 -5.29 19.50
CA ASN A 300 29.03 -4.11 19.54
C ASN A 300 28.15 -4.04 20.81
N LYS A 301 28.28 -4.98 21.78
CA LYS A 301 27.45 -5.02 22.99
C LYS A 301 27.78 -3.85 23.93
N TYR A 302 26.76 -3.18 24.48
CA TYR A 302 26.96 -2.22 25.57
C TYR A 302 27.37 -2.97 26.83
N LYS A 303 28.27 -2.36 27.62
CA LYS A 303 28.70 -2.91 28.92
C LYS A 303 27.56 -2.99 29.93
N ASP A 304 26.67 -2.02 29.89
CA ASP A 304 25.46 -1.99 30.71
C ASP A 304 24.38 -2.88 30.08
N GLU A 305 23.99 -3.95 30.78
CA GLU A 305 23.00 -4.92 30.32
C GLU A 305 21.55 -4.42 30.42
N THR A 306 21.31 -3.34 31.17
CA THR A 306 19.97 -2.74 31.30
C THR A 306 19.56 -1.97 30.05
N ILE A 307 20.53 -1.52 29.25
CA ILE A 307 20.28 -0.88 27.97
C ILE A 307 19.78 -1.94 26.98
N PRO A 308 18.51 -1.85 26.52
CA PRO A 308 17.95 -2.82 25.59
C PRO A 308 18.67 -2.72 24.26
N GLN A 309 19.23 -3.84 23.82
CA GLN A 309 20.06 -3.89 22.63
C GLN A 309 19.40 -4.70 21.52
N TYR A 310 19.39 -4.12 20.32
CA TYR A 310 18.86 -4.76 19.13
C TYR A 310 19.98 -4.92 18.11
N PHE A 311 20.41 -6.16 17.92
CA PHE A 311 21.59 -6.47 17.13
C PHE A 311 21.23 -7.04 15.76
N GLU A 312 21.11 -6.11 14.82
CA GLU A 312 21.26 -6.39 13.40
C GLU A 312 22.73 -6.12 13.05
N VAL A 313 23.51 -7.17 12.78
CA VAL A 313 24.91 -7.04 12.36
C VAL A 313 24.94 -6.45 10.95
N PRO A 314 25.59 -5.29 10.72
CA PRO A 314 25.64 -4.70 9.39
C PRO A 314 26.51 -5.54 8.45
N VAL A 315 25.96 -5.86 7.28
CA VAL A 315 26.67 -6.42 6.13
C VAL A 315 26.59 -5.40 5.01
N ILE A 316 27.71 -4.76 4.70
CA ILE A 316 27.76 -3.51 3.94
C ILE A 316 28.41 -3.76 2.59
N GLY A 317 27.66 -3.51 1.51
CA GLY A 317 28.20 -3.49 0.15
C GLY A 317 28.28 -2.06 -0.39
N PHE A 318 28.94 -1.88 -1.53
CA PHE A 318 28.99 -0.60 -2.23
C PHE A 318 28.30 -0.69 -3.58
N ASN A 319 27.28 0.15 -3.79
CA ASN A 319 26.41 0.08 -4.99
C ASN A 319 25.70 -1.28 -5.12
N SER A 320 25.50 -1.96 -3.99
CA SER A 320 25.00 -3.33 -3.89
C SER A 320 23.48 -3.44 -3.93
N ALA A 321 22.74 -2.34 -3.70
CA ALA A 321 21.28 -2.38 -3.54
C ALA A 321 20.54 -2.85 -4.81
N LYS A 322 21.14 -2.62 -5.98
CA LYS A 322 20.57 -3.01 -7.27
C LYS A 322 21.03 -4.38 -7.74
N PHE A 323 22.30 -4.71 -7.53
CA PHE A 323 22.94 -5.88 -8.14
C PHE A 323 23.23 -6.97 -7.11
N ASP A 324 24.23 -6.78 -6.25
CA ASP A 324 24.74 -7.84 -5.37
C ASP A 324 23.68 -8.34 -4.41
N THR A 325 22.89 -7.42 -3.85
CA THR A 325 21.80 -7.78 -2.92
C THR A 325 20.75 -8.66 -3.61
N SER A 326 20.50 -8.48 -4.90
CA SER A 326 19.56 -9.31 -5.66
C SER A 326 20.12 -10.72 -5.92
N LEU A 327 21.44 -10.85 -6.08
CA LEU A 327 22.12 -12.13 -6.27
C LEU A 327 22.18 -12.91 -4.95
N VAL A 328 22.50 -12.24 -3.85
CA VAL A 328 22.39 -12.82 -2.50
C VAL A 328 20.96 -13.24 -2.23
N PHE A 329 19.97 -12.39 -2.57
CA PHE A 329 18.55 -12.65 -2.33
C PHE A 329 18.03 -13.97 -2.91
N LYS A 330 18.48 -14.35 -4.11
CA LYS A 330 18.10 -15.65 -4.70
C LYS A 330 18.51 -16.83 -3.82
N ASN A 331 19.64 -16.70 -3.10
CA ASN A 331 20.21 -17.71 -2.21
C ASN A 331 19.77 -17.53 -0.73
N LEU A 332 19.01 -16.48 -0.41
CA LEU A 332 18.44 -16.29 0.94
C LEU A 332 17.26 -17.23 1.25
N LYS A 333 16.83 -18.08 0.29
CA LYS A 333 15.79 -19.09 0.49
C LYS A 333 16.39 -20.37 1.09
N SER A 334 16.56 -20.39 2.41
CA SER A 334 17.09 -21.56 3.12
C SER A 334 16.13 -22.08 4.20
N LYS A 335 16.39 -23.32 4.64
CA LYS A 335 15.76 -23.88 5.83
C LYS A 335 16.25 -23.20 7.11
N ASP A 336 17.42 -22.57 7.13
CA ASP A 336 18.05 -22.08 8.36
C ASP A 336 17.84 -20.59 8.64
N TRP A 337 17.46 -19.80 7.63
CA TRP A 337 17.20 -18.37 7.77
C TRP A 337 15.95 -17.90 7.02
N THR A 338 15.41 -16.76 7.44
CA THR A 338 14.28 -16.08 6.78
C THR A 338 14.52 -14.59 6.65
N ILE A 339 13.95 -14.02 5.59
CA ILE A 339 13.90 -12.57 5.43
C ILE A 339 12.85 -12.02 6.38
N SER A 340 13.29 -11.22 7.35
CA SER A 340 12.44 -10.64 8.40
C SER A 340 11.98 -9.23 8.06
N LYS A 341 12.79 -8.50 7.27
CA LYS A 341 12.47 -7.15 6.83
C LYS A 341 13.05 -6.90 5.44
N TYR A 342 12.26 -6.25 4.61
CA TYR A 342 12.68 -5.76 3.30
C TYR A 342 12.27 -4.30 3.17
N LEU A 343 13.19 -3.46 2.68
CA LEU A 343 12.97 -2.04 2.48
C LEU A 343 13.57 -1.64 1.13
N GLY A 344 12.73 -1.14 0.23
CA GLY A 344 13.13 -0.87 -1.14
C GLY A 344 11.99 -1.06 -2.13
N SER A 345 12.28 -0.82 -3.40
CA SER A 345 11.43 -1.26 -4.52
C SER A 345 11.89 -2.63 -4.97
N THR A 346 11.08 -3.33 -5.76
CA THR A 346 11.45 -4.62 -6.39
C THR A 346 12.79 -4.57 -7.16
N SER A 347 13.17 -3.40 -7.65
CA SER A 347 14.42 -3.14 -8.39
C SER A 347 15.60 -2.68 -7.54
N ILE A 348 15.36 -2.14 -6.34
CA ILE A 348 16.39 -1.54 -5.48
C ILE A 348 16.09 -1.94 -4.04
N ALA A 349 16.84 -2.91 -3.53
CA ALA A 349 16.78 -3.35 -2.14
C ALA A 349 17.67 -2.44 -1.28
N LYS A 350 17.08 -1.38 -0.71
CA LYS A 350 17.82 -0.43 0.14
C LYS A 350 18.33 -1.05 1.45
N GLN A 351 17.54 -1.96 2.02
CA GLN A 351 17.91 -2.72 3.19
C GLN A 351 17.19 -4.06 3.19
N ILE A 352 17.92 -5.14 3.52
CA ILE A 352 17.36 -6.47 3.78
C ILE A 352 17.84 -6.95 5.14
N VAL A 353 16.93 -7.45 5.97
CA VAL A 353 17.28 -8.08 7.25
C VAL A 353 16.96 -9.57 7.18
N VAL A 354 17.99 -10.39 7.35
CA VAL A 354 17.91 -11.84 7.33
C VAL A 354 18.14 -12.36 8.74
N LYS A 355 17.19 -13.14 9.24
CA LYS A 355 17.22 -13.70 10.59
C LYS A 355 17.53 -15.20 10.51
N HIS A 356 18.56 -15.62 11.23
CA HIS A 356 18.80 -17.03 11.47
C HIS A 356 17.71 -17.60 12.40
N LYS A 357 17.09 -18.73 12.02
CA LYS A 357 15.96 -19.31 12.75
C LYS A 357 16.35 -19.82 14.13
N GLN A 358 17.52 -20.44 14.25
CA GLN A 358 18.00 -21.05 15.50
C GLN A 358 18.78 -20.07 16.41
N PHE A 359 19.81 -19.40 15.89
CA PHE A 359 20.76 -18.64 16.73
C PHE A 359 20.32 -17.22 17.12
N GLY A 360 19.15 -16.74 16.66
CA GLY A 360 18.68 -15.38 16.98
C GLY A 360 19.61 -14.26 16.48
N ILE A 361 20.48 -14.55 15.52
CA ILE A 361 21.36 -13.61 14.83
C ILE A 361 20.61 -13.00 13.66
N GLN A 362 20.79 -11.70 13.44
CA GLN A 362 20.21 -11.00 12.30
C GLN A 362 21.32 -10.29 11.53
N LEU A 363 21.40 -10.56 10.24
CA LEU A 363 22.26 -9.84 9.31
C LEU A 363 21.45 -8.76 8.62
N ARG A 364 21.97 -7.54 8.60
CA ARG A 364 21.35 -6.40 7.92
C ARG A 364 22.21 -6.00 6.74
N PHE A 365 21.79 -6.41 5.55
CA PHE A 365 22.37 -6.01 4.28
C PHE A 365 21.97 -4.58 3.97
N VAL A 366 22.97 -3.72 3.75
CA VAL A 366 22.80 -2.32 3.36
C VAL A 366 23.81 -1.93 2.30
N ASP A 367 23.39 -1.01 1.44
CA ASP A 367 24.28 -0.39 0.46
C ASP A 367 24.81 0.92 1.02
N PHE A 368 26.13 1.01 1.19
CA PHE A 368 26.82 2.20 1.66
C PHE A 368 26.50 3.43 0.77
N LYS A 369 26.38 3.22 -0.54
CA LYS A 369 26.14 4.29 -1.51
C LYS A 369 24.82 5.05 -1.25
N ILE A 370 23.82 4.40 -0.64
CA ILE A 370 22.54 5.05 -0.29
C ILE A 370 22.73 6.17 0.74
N TYR A 371 23.78 6.09 1.55
CA TYR A 371 24.08 7.05 2.61
C TYR A 371 25.11 8.10 2.18
N THR A 372 25.56 8.07 0.93
CA THR A 372 26.54 9.02 0.39
C THR A 372 26.00 9.74 -0.83
N THR A 373 26.42 10.99 -1.07
CA THR A 373 26.09 11.73 -2.30
C THR A 373 26.96 11.32 -3.49
N HIS A 374 28.03 10.55 -3.24
CA HIS A 374 29.01 10.18 -4.23
C HIS A 374 28.58 8.98 -5.08
N THR A 375 29.04 8.99 -6.33
CA THR A 375 28.71 7.92 -7.30
C THR A 375 29.80 6.85 -7.41
N ARG A 376 31.04 7.16 -6.99
CA ARG A 376 32.22 6.31 -7.15
C ARG A 376 32.91 6.08 -5.81
N LEU A 377 33.36 4.85 -5.59
CA LEU A 377 34.08 4.45 -4.37
C LEU A 377 35.31 5.32 -4.11
N LYS A 378 36.09 5.64 -5.15
CA LYS A 378 37.22 6.57 -5.09
C LYS A 378 36.87 7.88 -4.40
N ASP A 379 35.74 8.48 -4.78
CA ASP A 379 35.38 9.82 -4.31
C ASP A 379 34.92 9.74 -2.85
N CYS A 380 34.18 8.68 -2.48
CA CYS A 380 33.89 8.40 -1.07
C CYS A 380 35.17 8.27 -0.24
N VAL A 381 36.11 7.43 -0.67
CA VAL A 381 37.33 7.15 0.09
C VAL A 381 38.15 8.41 0.31
N ARG A 382 38.28 9.26 -0.72
CA ARG A 382 38.95 10.56 -0.58
C ARG A 382 38.24 11.47 0.44
N ASP A 383 36.92 11.58 0.36
CA ASP A 383 36.16 12.56 1.13
C ASP A 383 35.99 12.16 2.61
N PHE A 384 36.08 10.85 2.90
CA PHE A 384 36.16 10.31 4.26
C PHE A 384 37.60 10.11 4.77
N GLY A 385 38.61 10.67 4.08
CA GLY A 385 40.00 10.69 4.57
C GLY A 385 40.78 9.38 4.43
N GLY A 386 40.26 8.41 3.68
CA GLY A 386 40.92 7.13 3.40
C GLY A 386 41.91 7.17 2.23
N ILE A 387 42.73 6.14 2.14
CA ILE A 387 43.74 5.94 1.11
C ILE A 387 43.21 4.98 0.04
N TYR A 388 42.80 5.54 -1.10
CA TYR A 388 42.27 4.75 -2.20
C TYR A 388 43.36 3.91 -2.90
N LYS A 389 43.41 2.61 -2.62
CA LYS A 389 44.35 1.64 -3.22
C LYS A 389 43.65 0.51 -3.97
N LYS A 390 42.70 0.79 -4.87
CA LYS A 390 42.04 -0.26 -5.66
C LYS A 390 42.97 -0.89 -6.70
N GLY A 391 42.91 -2.22 -6.82
CA GLY A 391 43.61 -2.97 -7.87
C GLY A 391 43.01 -2.77 -9.27
N LYS A 392 43.53 -3.51 -10.26
CA LYS A 392 43.03 -3.51 -11.64
C LYS A 392 42.62 -4.91 -12.04
N PHE A 393 41.41 -5.07 -12.55
CA PHE A 393 40.92 -6.35 -13.04
C PHE A 393 40.22 -6.18 -14.39
N PRO A 394 40.47 -7.07 -15.39
CA PRO A 394 39.93 -6.93 -16.74
C PRO A 394 38.52 -7.53 -16.85
N HIS A 395 37.52 -6.78 -16.34
CA HIS A 395 36.12 -7.22 -16.26
C HIS A 395 35.46 -7.55 -17.62
N GLU A 396 35.86 -6.87 -18.70
CA GLU A 396 35.29 -7.10 -20.04
C GLU A 396 35.94 -8.30 -20.76
N PHE A 397 37.17 -8.67 -20.38
CA PHE A 397 37.91 -9.77 -20.99
C PHE A 397 37.42 -11.14 -20.49
N ILE A 398 37.10 -11.24 -19.20
CA ILE A 398 36.59 -12.45 -18.58
C ILE A 398 35.09 -12.56 -18.82
N ASN A 399 34.66 -13.70 -19.36
CA ASN A 399 33.25 -13.99 -19.66
C ASN A 399 32.92 -15.46 -19.39
N THR A 400 31.65 -15.82 -19.57
CA THR A 400 31.14 -17.17 -19.27
C THR A 400 31.82 -18.30 -20.03
N ASN A 401 32.48 -18.00 -21.16
CA ASN A 401 33.08 -19.01 -22.03
C ASN A 401 34.56 -19.23 -21.74
N ASN A 402 35.27 -18.23 -21.21
CA ASN A 402 36.73 -18.28 -21.06
C ASN A 402 37.21 -18.22 -19.60
N TYR A 403 36.36 -17.89 -18.62
CA TYR A 403 36.81 -17.59 -17.26
C TYR A 403 37.68 -18.71 -16.64
N MET A 404 37.33 -19.99 -16.82
CA MET A 404 38.13 -21.10 -16.27
C MET A 404 39.52 -21.17 -16.89
N GLU A 405 39.60 -21.14 -18.21
CA GLU A 405 40.89 -21.21 -18.92
C GLU A 405 41.75 -20.00 -18.59
N GLU A 406 41.17 -18.80 -18.69
CA GLU A 406 41.90 -17.55 -18.48
C GLU A 406 42.33 -17.35 -17.04
N LEU A 407 41.56 -17.78 -16.04
CA LEU A 407 41.91 -17.58 -14.63
C LEU A 407 42.89 -18.65 -14.09
N ASN A 408 42.97 -19.82 -14.73
CA ASN A 408 43.94 -20.87 -14.38
C ASN A 408 45.37 -20.56 -14.86
N LYS A 409 45.52 -19.62 -15.80
CA LYS A 409 46.83 -19.18 -16.31
C LYS A 409 47.69 -18.55 -15.19
N SER A 410 49.00 -18.82 -15.27
CA SER A 410 50.00 -18.30 -14.33
C SER A 410 50.66 -17.01 -14.82
N ASP A 411 50.63 -16.75 -16.12
CA ASP A 411 51.06 -15.49 -16.71
C ASP A 411 50.08 -14.35 -16.38
N PRO A 412 50.54 -13.10 -16.29
CA PRO A 412 49.66 -11.96 -16.08
C PRO A 412 48.75 -11.71 -17.30
N PHE A 413 47.56 -11.16 -17.07
CA PHE A 413 46.73 -10.61 -18.14
C PHE A 413 47.50 -9.67 -19.06
N PRO A 414 47.32 -9.78 -20.39
CA PRO A 414 47.93 -8.85 -21.33
C PRO A 414 47.29 -7.47 -21.22
N ILE A 415 47.97 -6.43 -21.73
CA ILE A 415 47.55 -5.03 -21.53
C ILE A 415 46.20 -4.72 -22.20
N ASP A 416 45.93 -5.33 -23.35
CA ASP A 416 44.70 -5.22 -24.14
C ASP A 416 43.48 -5.85 -23.44
N ALA A 417 43.68 -6.81 -22.53
CA ALA A 417 42.60 -7.33 -21.69
C ALA A 417 41.94 -6.23 -20.81
N PHE A 418 42.64 -5.12 -20.55
CA PHE A 418 42.13 -4.00 -19.76
C PHE A 418 41.42 -2.92 -20.60
N ASP A 419 41.31 -3.11 -21.91
CA ASP A 419 40.62 -2.15 -22.78
C ASP A 419 39.12 -2.10 -22.43
N ASN A 420 38.61 -0.89 -22.26
CA ASN A 420 37.20 -0.62 -22.01
C ASN A 420 36.53 -0.23 -23.32
N GLN A 421 35.78 -1.16 -23.91
CA GLN A 421 35.14 -0.98 -25.21
C GLN A 421 34.01 0.06 -25.12
N LEU A 422 33.26 0.06 -24.02
CA LEU A 422 32.12 0.96 -23.81
C LEU A 422 32.51 2.44 -23.74
N ARG A 423 33.68 2.75 -23.17
CA ARG A 423 34.18 4.12 -23.02
C ARG A 423 35.29 4.45 -24.01
N ASN A 424 35.65 3.50 -24.88
CA ASN A 424 36.79 3.58 -25.78
C ASN A 424 38.06 4.05 -25.06
N LYS A 425 38.42 3.37 -23.96
CA LYS A 425 39.56 3.73 -23.11
C LYS A 425 40.53 2.57 -22.96
N LYS A 426 41.81 2.84 -23.23
CA LYS A 426 42.91 1.90 -23.03
C LYS A 426 43.62 2.12 -21.70
N LEU A 427 44.25 1.07 -21.18
CA LEU A 427 45.10 1.18 -20.00
C LEU A 427 46.45 1.83 -20.38
N SER A 428 46.87 2.84 -19.62
CA SER A 428 48.21 3.43 -19.80
C SER A 428 49.31 2.45 -19.38
N GLU A 429 50.43 2.45 -20.07
CA GLU A 429 51.60 1.60 -19.76
C GLU A 429 52.07 1.71 -18.30
N ILE A 430 52.04 2.90 -17.70
CA ILE A 430 52.43 3.12 -16.29
C ILE A 430 51.55 2.27 -15.36
N LYS A 431 50.22 2.36 -15.53
CA LYS A 431 49.26 1.57 -14.75
C LYS A 431 49.35 0.07 -15.03
N TYR A 432 49.75 -0.32 -16.24
CA TYR A 432 49.98 -1.72 -16.57
C TYR A 432 51.23 -2.25 -15.85
N LYS A 433 52.33 -1.49 -15.79
CA LYS A 433 53.52 -1.84 -14.99
C LYS A 433 53.18 -1.99 -13.50
N GLU A 434 52.37 -1.10 -12.94
CA GLU A 434 51.86 -1.23 -11.56
C GLU A 434 51.07 -2.52 -11.35
N TYR A 435 50.26 -2.92 -12.32
CA TYR A 435 49.52 -4.18 -12.29
C TYR A 435 50.48 -5.38 -12.33
N LEU A 436 51.48 -5.39 -13.22
CA LEU A 436 52.45 -6.49 -13.32
C LEU A 436 53.19 -6.75 -12.01
N VAL A 437 53.60 -5.69 -11.30
CA VAL A 437 54.27 -5.80 -10.00
C VAL A 437 53.38 -6.45 -8.94
N LYS A 438 52.06 -6.19 -9.00
CA LYS A 438 51.10 -6.84 -8.10
C LYS A 438 50.84 -8.28 -8.53
N ALA A 439 50.57 -8.51 -9.81
CA ALA A 439 50.27 -9.83 -10.36
C ALA A 439 51.41 -10.84 -10.13
N ALA A 440 52.67 -10.41 -10.22
CA ALA A 440 53.84 -11.26 -9.98
C ALA A 440 53.91 -11.87 -8.57
N LYS A 441 53.13 -11.38 -7.62
CA LYS A 441 53.04 -11.92 -6.25
C LYS A 441 52.07 -13.10 -6.12
N HIS A 442 51.38 -13.44 -7.21
CA HIS A 442 50.31 -14.43 -7.24
C HIS A 442 50.65 -15.51 -8.26
N LYS A 443 50.42 -16.77 -7.90
CA LYS A 443 50.79 -17.91 -8.74
C LYS A 443 49.88 -18.04 -9.96
N THR A 444 48.59 -17.78 -9.78
CA THR A 444 47.57 -17.84 -10.82
C THR A 444 46.76 -16.55 -10.86
N ARG A 445 46.06 -16.32 -11.98
CA ARG A 445 45.10 -15.21 -12.08
C ARG A 445 43.91 -15.38 -11.12
N TRP A 446 43.56 -16.61 -10.71
CA TRP A 446 42.65 -16.86 -9.58
C TRP A 446 43.17 -16.28 -8.26
N ASP A 447 44.44 -16.51 -7.92
CA ASP A 447 45.03 -15.98 -6.69
C ASP A 447 45.07 -14.44 -6.71
N TYR A 448 45.30 -13.86 -7.90
CA TYR A 448 45.20 -12.41 -8.09
C TYR A 448 43.77 -11.89 -7.94
N LEU A 449 42.76 -12.59 -8.51
CA LEU A 449 41.35 -12.25 -8.35
C LEU A 449 40.94 -12.25 -6.88
N GLN A 450 41.31 -13.30 -6.14
CA GLN A 450 41.06 -13.39 -4.70
C GLN A 450 41.64 -12.17 -3.96
N HIS A 451 42.91 -11.85 -4.23
CA HIS A 451 43.55 -10.67 -3.64
C HIS A 451 42.84 -9.37 -4.01
N TYR A 452 42.47 -9.20 -5.28
CA TYR A 452 41.76 -8.03 -5.78
C TYR A 452 40.39 -7.84 -5.10
N ASN A 453 39.58 -8.89 -4.98
CA ASN A 453 38.26 -8.82 -4.34
C ASN A 453 38.37 -8.54 -2.84
N ILE A 454 39.33 -9.18 -2.15
CA ILE A 454 39.59 -8.91 -0.72
C ILE A 454 39.98 -7.44 -0.54
N LEU A 455 40.86 -6.92 -1.40
CA LEU A 455 41.28 -5.52 -1.34
C LEU A 455 40.09 -4.57 -1.54
N ASP A 456 39.15 -4.90 -2.42
CA ASP A 456 37.99 -4.05 -2.68
C ASP A 456 37.06 -3.95 -1.46
N THR A 457 36.82 -5.07 -0.77
CA THR A 457 36.03 -5.08 0.46
C THR A 457 36.73 -4.35 1.62
N ARG A 458 38.08 -4.37 1.67
CA ARG A 458 38.86 -3.64 2.67
C ARG A 458 38.85 -2.13 2.47
N ILE A 459 38.83 -1.67 1.22
CA ILE A 459 38.79 -0.23 0.90
C ILE A 459 37.52 0.43 1.46
N LEU A 460 36.46 -0.34 1.69
CA LEU A 460 35.23 0.16 2.31
C LEU A 460 35.34 0.39 3.82
N ILE A 461 36.37 -0.10 4.51
CA ILE A 461 36.49 0.08 5.96
C ILE A 461 36.81 1.52 6.32
N GLU A 462 37.86 2.09 5.73
CA GLU A 462 38.30 3.46 6.06
C GLU A 462 37.20 4.52 5.86
N PRO A 463 36.38 4.48 4.80
CA PRO A 463 35.29 5.46 4.60
C PRO A 463 34.08 5.27 5.52
N ILE A 464 33.93 4.09 6.15
CA ILE A 464 32.83 3.80 7.06
C ILE A 464 33.18 4.23 8.49
N ASP A 465 34.46 4.19 8.83
CA ASP A 465 35.02 4.58 10.13
C ASP A 465 35.10 6.11 10.29
#